data_AF-A0A8T4JBW8-F1
#
_entry.id   AF-A0A8T4JBW8-F1
#
_cell.length_a   1.000
_cell.length_b   1.000
_cell.length_c   1.000
_cell.angle_alpha   90.00
_cell.angle_beta   90.00
_cell.angle_gamma   90.00
#
_symmetry.space_group_name_H-M   'P 1'
#
loop_
_entity.id
_entity.type
_entity.pdbx_description
1 polymer ?
#
loop_
_entity_poly.entity_id
_entity_poly.type
_entity_poly.pdbx_seq_one_letter_code
_entity_poly.pdbx_strand_id
1 'polypeptide(L)'
;MFGVVDCYNHEVEFSKQSVGVSELLKNKAHRKHWSSQANVLTINAGTLAGVHPNFSSACCVNKSPFTNEVCFSEFPGFGESLARAGLSGLRFERKSEKPVILFLDGEKISFLELGNGFVKSLHDKGHNALKYFISKNFGGSVLTTSSGSNTVFGNVKEKSFTNSGGVGSVLRQAHGVVGVVLSQKNGLNYLDESLVSGLSDGFVFQENFLSDSSLLFNKKYDALPNRLFWNFKNKDLGLKLGIFDEFLVDKLFDEISVKGFDVELVSNLISGFLHAVHAGHVFREDFVSDFDVCFDFREFNSNPVFYSNEHYNFSRGVLSLLFDNLNLSRSQLFSYLKNNYGKESVNFFKLGSSVDLAKAISGFNGGAWNIDFTGKICALNSGKSINFGKEAVELSKIVNKFNGLNKVFGKVLEH
;
A
#
# COMPACT_ATOMS: atom_id res chain seq x y z
N MET A 1 16.11 -16.93 8.02
CA MET A 1 15.14 -17.74 8.80
C MET A 1 13.75 -17.17 8.57
N PHE A 2 12.71 -17.98 8.36
CA PHE A 2 11.36 -17.47 8.12
C PHE A 2 10.44 -17.75 9.31
N GLY A 3 9.84 -16.72 9.91
CA GLY A 3 9.01 -16.86 11.10
C GLY A 3 7.53 -17.03 10.78
N VAL A 4 6.90 -18.08 11.29
CA VAL A 4 5.45 -18.30 11.25
C VAL A 4 4.87 -17.90 12.60
N VAL A 5 4.08 -16.82 12.60
CA VAL A 5 3.52 -16.18 13.79
C VAL A 5 2.08 -16.64 13.98
N ASP A 6 1.86 -17.55 14.94
CA ASP A 6 0.52 -17.89 15.42
C ASP A 6 0.07 -16.80 16.41
N CYS A 7 -0.77 -15.89 15.93
CA CYS A 7 -1.23 -14.77 16.72
C CYS A 7 -2.25 -15.16 17.80
N TYR A 8 -2.85 -16.34 17.73
CA TYR A 8 -3.81 -16.81 18.74
C TYR A 8 -3.09 -17.46 19.91
N ASN A 9 -2.13 -18.34 19.62
CA ASN A 9 -1.35 -19.05 20.66
C ASN A 9 -0.16 -18.22 21.20
N HIS A 10 0.17 -17.10 20.55
CA HIS A 10 1.36 -16.29 20.85
C HIS A 10 2.66 -17.08 20.70
N GLU A 11 2.72 -17.87 19.64
CA GLU A 11 3.86 -18.73 19.31
C GLU A 11 4.48 -18.31 17.98
N VAL A 12 5.78 -18.54 17.84
CA VAL A 12 6.46 -18.40 16.54
C VAL A 12 7.28 -19.64 16.25
N GLU A 13 7.03 -20.22 15.09
CA GLU A 13 7.81 -21.32 14.56
C GLU A 13 8.73 -20.82 13.44
N PHE A 14 9.99 -21.22 13.48
CA PHE A 14 10.95 -20.85 12.45
C PHE A 14 11.12 -21.98 11.43
N SER A 15 11.05 -21.62 10.15
CA SER A 15 11.23 -22.56 9.06
C SER A 15 12.27 -22.07 8.04
N LYS A 16 12.75 -23.01 7.23
CA LYS A 16 13.64 -22.74 6.09
C LYS A 16 12.87 -22.47 4.78
N GLN A 17 11.54 -22.57 4.77
CA GLN A 17 10.75 -22.59 3.53
C GLN A 17 9.90 -21.33 3.27
N SER A 18 9.93 -20.97 1.98
CA SER A 18 9.08 -20.12 1.14
C SER A 18 8.63 -18.73 1.61
N VAL A 19 8.47 -17.89 0.58
CA VAL A 19 8.38 -16.43 0.65
C VAL A 19 7.17 -16.00 -0.19
N GLY A 20 6.40 -15.02 0.29
CA GLY A 20 5.38 -14.32 -0.49
C GLY A 20 4.17 -15.14 -0.96
N VAL A 21 3.84 -15.09 -2.25
CA VAL A 21 2.59 -15.60 -2.84
C VAL A 21 2.39 -17.11 -2.64
N SER A 22 3.49 -17.87 -2.63
CA SER A 22 3.45 -19.32 -2.43
C SER A 22 2.80 -19.70 -1.09
N GLU A 23 2.98 -18.88 -0.05
CA GLU A 23 2.36 -19.08 1.26
C GLU A 23 0.85 -18.88 1.22
N LEU A 24 0.38 -17.86 0.50
CA LEU A 24 -1.06 -17.61 0.32
C LEU A 24 -1.73 -18.74 -0.47
N LEU A 25 -1.03 -19.34 -1.43
CA LEU A 25 -1.55 -20.45 -2.23
C LEU A 25 -1.60 -21.74 -1.41
N LYS A 26 -0.52 -22.09 -0.71
CA LYS A 26 -0.44 -23.27 0.18
C LYS A 26 -1.55 -23.25 1.24
N ASN A 27 -1.77 -22.11 1.87
CA ASN A 27 -2.79 -21.93 2.91
C ASN A 27 -4.20 -21.65 2.36
N LYS A 28 -4.38 -21.62 1.03
CA LYS A 28 -5.64 -21.26 0.36
C LYS A 28 -6.22 -19.91 0.83
N ALA A 29 -5.36 -19.00 1.30
CA ALA A 29 -5.73 -17.69 1.84
C ALA A 29 -6.44 -16.83 0.80
N HIS A 30 -6.07 -16.95 -0.48
CA HIS A 30 -6.74 -16.31 -1.61
C HIS A 30 -8.25 -16.63 -1.71
N ARG A 31 -8.71 -17.77 -1.16
CA ARG A 31 -10.13 -18.16 -1.13
C ARG A 31 -10.87 -17.69 0.12
N LYS A 32 -10.17 -17.18 1.13
CA LYS A 32 -10.75 -16.74 2.39
C LYS A 32 -11.19 -15.28 2.29
N HIS A 33 -12.06 -14.84 3.19
CA HIS A 33 -12.33 -13.41 3.33
C HIS A 33 -11.09 -12.73 3.91
N TRP A 34 -10.78 -11.50 3.47
CA TRP A 34 -9.54 -10.81 3.85
C TRP A 34 -9.41 -10.58 5.38
N SER A 35 -10.54 -10.40 6.08
CA SER A 35 -10.57 -10.20 7.54
C SER A 35 -10.70 -11.50 8.33
N SER A 36 -10.79 -12.65 7.65
CA SER A 36 -10.88 -13.94 8.32
C SER A 36 -9.55 -14.27 9.01
N GLN A 37 -9.62 -14.86 10.20
CA GLN A 37 -8.45 -15.45 10.89
C GLN A 37 -7.75 -16.56 10.08
N ALA A 38 -8.41 -17.10 9.04
CA ALA A 38 -7.83 -18.05 8.10
C ALA A 38 -7.11 -17.38 6.92
N ASN A 39 -7.14 -16.04 6.83
CA ASN A 39 -6.29 -15.31 5.89
C ASN A 39 -4.84 -15.38 6.36
N VAL A 40 -3.92 -15.11 5.45
CA VAL A 40 -2.49 -15.06 5.72
C VAL A 40 -1.94 -13.76 5.16
N LEU A 41 -1.14 -13.08 5.97
CA LEU A 41 -0.32 -11.95 5.56
C LEU A 41 1.14 -12.37 5.70
N THR A 42 1.94 -12.12 4.66
CA THR A 42 3.40 -12.26 4.75
C THR A 42 4.08 -10.91 4.61
N ILE A 43 5.18 -10.71 5.32
CA ILE A 43 6.10 -9.58 5.16
C ILE A 43 7.47 -10.19 4.92
N ASN A 44 8.05 -9.94 3.75
CA ASN A 44 9.23 -10.65 3.27
C ASN A 44 10.36 -9.66 3.02
N ALA A 45 11.56 -9.95 3.49
CA ALA A 45 12.74 -9.22 3.09
C ALA A 45 13.11 -9.60 1.64
N GLY A 46 13.53 -8.63 0.83
CA GLY A 46 14.18 -8.94 -0.44
C GLY A 46 15.44 -9.77 -0.22
N THR A 47 15.84 -10.60 -1.19
CA THR A 47 17.05 -11.43 -1.08
C THR A 47 18.32 -10.60 -0.89
N LEU A 48 18.33 -9.36 -1.39
CA LEU A 48 19.43 -8.41 -1.22
C LEU A 48 19.20 -7.43 -0.08
N ALA A 49 18.17 -7.63 0.74
CA ALA A 49 17.82 -6.68 1.78
C ALA A 49 18.93 -6.55 2.82
N GLY A 50 19.32 -5.31 3.14
CA GLY A 50 20.42 -4.98 4.04
C GLY A 50 21.81 -5.04 3.40
N VAL A 51 21.98 -5.67 2.23
CA VAL A 51 23.27 -5.75 1.54
C VAL A 51 23.80 -4.38 1.12
N HIS A 52 22.90 -3.47 0.77
CA HIS A 52 23.22 -2.09 0.42
C HIS A 52 22.14 -1.16 1.00
N PRO A 53 22.44 0.10 1.35
CA PRO A 53 21.43 1.05 1.84
C PRO A 53 20.21 1.21 0.91
N ASN A 54 20.42 1.05 -0.40
CA ASN A 54 19.33 1.10 -1.40
C ASN A 54 18.53 -0.21 -1.51
N PHE A 55 19.02 -1.30 -0.94
CA PHE A 55 18.31 -2.58 -0.88
C PHE A 55 17.71 -2.75 0.52
N SER A 56 16.68 -1.95 0.82
CA SER A 56 16.04 -1.98 2.14
C SER A 56 14.56 -2.38 2.10
N SER A 57 14.00 -2.58 0.91
CA SER A 57 12.57 -2.88 0.75
C SER A 57 12.19 -4.27 1.26
N ALA A 58 11.06 -4.31 1.98
CA ALA A 58 10.27 -5.51 2.19
C ALA A 58 9.13 -5.59 1.18
N CYS A 59 8.53 -6.77 1.03
CA CYS A 59 7.33 -7.01 0.26
C CYS A 59 6.26 -7.69 1.13
N CYS A 60 5.12 -7.04 1.25
CA CYS A 60 3.94 -7.56 1.90
C CYS A 60 3.07 -8.30 0.88
N VAL A 61 2.57 -9.48 1.22
CA VAL A 61 1.61 -10.21 0.38
C VAL A 61 0.41 -10.62 1.23
N ASN A 62 -0.78 -10.23 0.80
CA ASN A 62 -2.05 -10.55 1.44
C ASN A 62 -3.19 -10.60 0.43
N LYS A 63 -4.34 -11.13 0.86
CA LYS A 63 -5.60 -10.82 0.19
C LYS A 63 -6.04 -9.40 0.57
N SER A 64 -6.13 -8.51 -0.42
CA SER A 64 -6.45 -7.10 -0.22
C SER A 64 -7.90 -6.93 0.24
N PRO A 65 -8.16 -6.13 1.27
CA PRO A 65 -9.51 -5.77 1.69
C PRO A 65 -10.23 -4.89 0.66
N PHE A 66 -9.47 -4.16 -0.17
CA PHE A 66 -10.03 -3.24 -1.16
C PHE A 66 -10.45 -3.93 -2.46
N THR A 67 -9.58 -4.79 -3.00
CA THR A 67 -9.85 -5.49 -4.28
C THR A 67 -10.41 -6.89 -4.07
N ASN A 68 -10.29 -7.46 -2.85
CA ASN A 68 -10.60 -8.86 -2.57
C ASN A 68 -9.75 -9.85 -3.41
N GLU A 69 -8.60 -9.39 -3.92
CA GLU A 69 -7.64 -10.17 -4.70
C GLU A 69 -6.31 -10.28 -3.95
N VAL A 70 -5.42 -11.17 -4.41
CA VAL A 70 -4.05 -11.22 -3.89
C VAL A 70 -3.33 -9.95 -4.33
N CYS A 71 -2.73 -9.25 -3.38
CA CYS A 71 -1.98 -8.04 -3.60
C CYS A 71 -0.56 -8.20 -3.06
N PHE A 72 0.38 -7.57 -3.75
CA PHE A 72 1.73 -7.34 -3.26
C PHE A 72 1.88 -5.84 -2.98
N SER A 73 2.51 -5.49 -1.87
CA SER A 73 2.87 -4.10 -1.58
C SER A 73 4.32 -4.03 -1.18
N GLU A 74 5.06 -3.18 -1.89
CA GLU A 74 6.40 -2.83 -1.45
C GLU A 74 6.33 -1.99 -0.17
N PHE A 75 7.38 -2.14 0.63
CA PHE A 75 7.54 -1.47 1.89
C PHE A 75 9.01 -1.07 2.12
N PRO A 76 9.40 0.15 1.73
CA PRO A 76 10.79 0.61 1.84
C PRO A 76 11.27 0.64 3.31
N GLY A 77 12.51 0.17 3.54
CA GLY A 77 13.19 0.22 4.83
C GLY A 77 13.09 -1.05 5.68
N PHE A 78 11.93 -1.71 5.72
CA PHE A 78 11.69 -2.78 6.69
C PHE A 78 12.35 -4.11 6.30
N GLY A 79 12.70 -4.29 5.03
CA GLY A 79 13.41 -5.48 4.57
C GLY A 79 14.82 -5.55 5.16
N GLU A 80 15.51 -4.41 5.23
CA GLU A 80 16.80 -4.31 5.93
C GLU A 80 16.64 -4.65 7.42
N SER A 81 15.59 -4.14 8.07
CA SER A 81 15.30 -4.42 9.47
C SER A 81 15.07 -5.91 9.73
N LEU A 82 14.34 -6.60 8.85
CA LEU A 82 14.15 -8.06 8.90
C LEU A 82 15.48 -8.80 8.71
N ALA A 83 16.27 -8.42 7.71
CA ALA A 83 17.56 -9.04 7.43
C ALA A 83 18.53 -8.90 8.61
N ARG A 84 18.62 -7.71 9.22
CA ARG A 84 19.42 -7.45 10.42
C ARG A 84 18.93 -8.19 11.66
N ALA A 85 17.64 -8.59 11.69
CA ALA A 85 17.11 -9.48 12.72
C ALA A 85 17.39 -10.97 12.44
N GLY A 86 18.05 -11.31 11.32
CA GLY A 86 18.29 -12.70 10.89
C GLY A 86 17.09 -13.34 10.18
N LEU A 87 16.09 -12.54 9.81
CA LEU A 87 14.82 -13.00 9.26
C LEU A 87 14.72 -12.70 7.76
N SER A 88 14.27 -13.70 7.00
CA SER A 88 13.90 -13.53 5.59
C SER A 88 12.44 -13.10 5.44
N GLY A 89 11.63 -13.21 6.50
CA GLY A 89 10.26 -12.75 6.53
C GLY A 89 9.46 -13.30 7.70
N LEU A 90 8.22 -12.83 7.78
CA LEU A 90 7.20 -13.19 8.76
C LEU A 90 5.92 -13.57 8.03
N ARG A 91 5.24 -14.61 8.51
CA ARG A 91 3.89 -15.02 8.09
C ARG A 91 2.96 -14.97 9.30
N PHE A 92 1.91 -14.17 9.22
CA PHE A 92 0.93 -14.03 10.29
C PHE A 92 -0.24 -14.96 10.03
N GLU A 93 -0.63 -15.70 11.06
CA GLU A 93 -1.75 -16.64 11.04
C GLU A 93 -2.62 -16.46 12.27
N ARG A 94 -3.90 -16.82 12.13
CA ARG A 94 -4.93 -16.72 13.18
C ARG A 94 -5.04 -15.31 13.74
N LYS A 95 -5.88 -15.12 14.75
CA LYS A 95 -6.15 -13.82 15.34
C LYS A 95 -5.92 -13.85 16.83
N SER A 96 -5.14 -12.89 17.34
CA SER A 96 -5.06 -12.66 18.78
C SER A 96 -6.39 -12.15 19.33
N GLU A 97 -6.81 -12.64 20.49
CA GLU A 97 -8.04 -12.16 21.16
C GLU A 97 -7.94 -10.69 21.57
N LYS A 98 -6.74 -10.27 21.98
CA LYS A 98 -6.42 -8.87 22.30
C LYS A 98 -5.45 -8.29 21.27
N PRO A 99 -5.45 -6.97 21.05
CA PRO A 99 -4.43 -6.32 20.27
C PRO A 99 -3.02 -6.61 20.81
N VAL A 100 -2.08 -6.97 19.94
CA VAL A 100 -0.71 -7.32 20.34
C VAL A 100 0.34 -6.51 19.58
N ILE A 101 1.46 -6.25 20.25
CA ILE A 101 2.72 -5.89 19.61
C ILE A 101 3.61 -7.13 19.60
N LEU A 102 4.15 -7.47 18.43
CA LEU A 102 5.16 -8.51 18.29
C LEU A 102 6.55 -7.92 18.50
N PHE A 103 7.32 -8.45 19.45
CA PHE A 103 8.71 -8.04 19.70
C PHE A 103 9.65 -9.19 19.37
N LEU A 104 10.57 -8.96 18.43
CA LEU A 104 11.57 -9.94 17.99
C LEU A 104 12.98 -9.45 18.34
N ASP A 105 13.68 -10.25 19.14
CA ASP A 105 15.09 -10.07 19.53
C ASP A 105 15.90 -11.30 19.12
N GLY A 106 16.33 -11.30 17.85
CA GLY A 106 16.90 -12.48 17.20
C GLY A 106 15.89 -13.63 17.16
N GLU A 107 16.23 -14.75 17.80
CA GLU A 107 15.35 -15.92 17.88
C GLU A 107 14.30 -15.81 19.01
N LYS A 108 14.45 -14.84 19.92
CA LYS A 108 13.50 -14.64 21.01
C LYS A 108 12.35 -13.77 20.53
N ILE A 109 11.13 -14.30 20.63
CA ILE A 109 9.91 -13.57 20.27
C ILE A 109 8.98 -13.50 21.46
N SER A 110 8.42 -12.31 21.70
CA SER A 110 7.42 -12.09 22.74
C SER A 110 6.26 -11.26 22.22
N PHE A 111 5.07 -11.57 22.73
CA PHE A 111 3.84 -10.84 22.45
C PHE A 111 3.52 -9.92 23.62
N LEU A 112 3.31 -8.64 23.34
CA LEU A 112 2.81 -7.68 24.31
C LEU A 112 1.34 -7.42 24.04
N GLU A 113 0.47 -7.97 24.89
CA GLU A 113 -0.96 -7.65 24.85
C GLU A 113 -1.21 -6.21 25.29
N LEU A 114 -2.12 -5.55 24.59
CA LEU A 114 -2.57 -4.19 24.88
C LEU A 114 -4.08 -4.17 25.13
N GLY A 115 -4.50 -3.28 26.02
CA GLY A 115 -5.93 -3.00 26.20
C GLY A 115 -6.51 -2.27 24.97
N ASN A 116 -7.73 -2.65 24.57
CA ASN A 116 -8.42 -2.01 23.44
C ASN A 116 -8.52 -0.48 23.56
N GLY A 117 -8.80 0.03 24.78
CA GLY A 117 -8.86 1.48 25.03
C GLY A 117 -7.51 2.17 24.84
N PHE A 118 -6.41 1.51 25.20
CA PHE A 118 -5.06 2.04 25.00
C PHE A 118 -4.69 2.11 23.53
N VAL A 119 -4.96 1.03 22.77
CA VAL A 119 -4.74 1.01 21.31
C VAL A 119 -5.55 2.08 20.61
N LYS A 120 -6.84 2.23 20.98
CA LYS A 120 -7.69 3.29 20.42
C LYS A 120 -7.08 4.67 20.66
N SER A 121 -6.69 4.98 21.89
CA SER A 121 -6.05 6.26 22.26
C SER A 121 -4.78 6.55 21.46
N LEU A 122 -3.95 5.53 21.19
CA LEU A 122 -2.75 5.70 20.38
C LEU A 122 -3.07 5.83 18.88
N HIS A 123 -4.02 5.07 18.36
CA HIS A 123 -4.42 5.11 16.96
C HIS A 123 -5.12 6.43 16.59
N ASP A 124 -5.90 7.00 17.51
CA ASP A 124 -6.53 8.32 17.34
C ASP A 124 -5.47 9.44 17.25
N LYS A 125 -4.29 9.21 17.85
CA LYS A 125 -3.10 10.08 17.73
C LYS A 125 -2.18 9.70 16.56
N GLY A 126 -2.52 8.66 15.80
CA GLY A 126 -1.82 8.18 14.61
C GLY A 126 -0.55 7.36 14.83
N HIS A 127 0.10 6.97 13.72
CA HIS A 127 1.28 6.10 13.72
C HIS A 127 2.42 6.59 14.63
N ASN A 128 2.66 7.90 14.66
CA ASN A 128 3.80 8.46 15.37
C ASN A 128 3.67 8.29 16.89
N ALA A 129 2.45 8.29 17.44
CA ALA A 129 2.22 8.10 18.86
C ALA A 129 2.51 6.65 19.29
N LEU A 130 2.00 5.67 18.54
CA LEU A 130 2.30 4.25 18.78
C LEU A 130 3.79 3.97 18.56
N LYS A 131 4.38 4.51 17.49
CA LYS A 131 5.81 4.37 17.20
C LYS A 131 6.67 4.95 18.32
N TYR A 132 6.36 6.15 18.81
CA TYR A 132 7.07 6.79 19.92
C TYR A 132 6.97 5.97 21.21
N PHE A 133 5.75 5.49 21.53
CA PHE A 133 5.54 4.59 22.67
C PHE A 133 6.43 3.35 22.56
N ILE A 134 6.42 2.69 21.41
CA ILE A 134 7.20 1.48 21.21
C ILE A 134 8.71 1.77 21.26
N SER A 135 9.18 2.76 20.50
CA SER A 135 10.61 3.06 20.40
C SER A 135 11.21 3.45 21.74
N LYS A 136 10.46 4.15 22.59
CA LYS A 136 10.90 4.55 23.94
C LYS A 136 11.04 3.37 24.90
N ASN A 137 10.24 2.31 24.72
CA ASN A 137 10.21 1.18 25.66
C ASN A 137 11.01 -0.04 25.18
N PHE A 138 11.12 -0.24 23.86
CA PHE A 138 11.67 -1.48 23.30
C PHE A 138 12.91 -1.28 22.43
N GLY A 139 13.14 -0.05 21.91
CA GLY A 139 14.17 0.21 20.92
C GLY A 139 13.95 -0.53 19.59
N GLY A 140 14.85 -0.33 18.63
CA GLY A 140 14.85 -1.04 17.35
C GLY A 140 13.95 -0.44 16.26
N SER A 141 13.79 -1.19 15.17
CA SER A 141 12.90 -0.84 14.08
C SER A 141 11.46 -1.16 14.47
N VAL A 142 10.55 -0.22 14.19
CA VAL A 142 9.15 -0.32 14.61
C VAL A 142 8.24 -0.15 13.41
N LEU A 143 7.50 -1.21 13.10
CA LEU A 143 6.35 -1.21 12.23
C LEU A 143 5.08 -0.96 13.04
N THR A 144 4.21 -0.05 12.60
CA THR A 144 2.95 0.24 13.28
C THR A 144 1.77 0.28 12.33
N THR A 145 0.60 -0.08 12.84
CA THR A 145 -0.72 0.28 12.28
C THR A 145 -1.21 1.61 12.88
N SER A 146 -2.32 2.14 12.39
CA SER A 146 -2.99 3.33 12.94
C SER A 146 -4.51 3.24 12.79
N SER A 147 -5.26 4.31 12.99
CA SER A 147 -6.73 4.28 12.93
C SER A 147 -7.28 3.77 11.59
N GLY A 148 -6.59 4.02 10.48
CA GLY A 148 -6.96 3.56 9.14
C GLY A 148 -6.93 2.05 8.96
N SER A 149 -6.24 1.31 9.83
CA SER A 149 -6.31 -0.17 9.87
C SER A 149 -7.68 -0.72 10.26
N ASN A 150 -8.61 0.12 10.73
CA ASN A 150 -10.01 -0.25 10.87
C ASN A 150 -10.79 -0.27 9.54
N THR A 151 -10.19 0.23 8.45
CA THR A 151 -10.83 0.28 7.12
C THR A 151 -10.33 -0.79 6.17
N VAL A 152 -10.72 -0.71 4.90
CA VAL A 152 -10.10 -1.44 3.79
C VAL A 152 -8.90 -0.72 3.16
N PHE A 153 -8.47 0.42 3.70
CA PHE A 153 -7.43 1.31 3.16
C PHE A 153 -6.22 1.47 4.09
N GLY A 154 -6.18 0.72 5.19
CA GLY A 154 -5.17 0.89 6.22
C GLY A 154 -3.81 0.37 5.80
N ASN A 155 -2.80 1.22 5.93
CA ASN A 155 -1.40 0.89 5.69
C ASN A 155 -0.64 0.69 7.00
N VAL A 156 0.59 0.19 6.87
CA VAL A 156 1.56 0.14 7.96
C VAL A 156 2.68 1.14 7.71
N LYS A 157 3.33 1.61 8.79
CA LYS A 157 4.42 2.58 8.72
C LYS A 157 5.61 2.16 9.57
N GLU A 158 6.82 2.23 9.00
CA GLU A 158 8.09 2.25 9.73
C GLU A 158 8.80 3.58 9.47
N LYS A 159 9.61 3.68 8.41
CA LYS A 159 10.16 4.94 7.88
C LYS A 159 9.20 5.54 6.86
N SER A 160 8.78 4.71 5.91
CA SER A 160 7.78 5.01 4.90
C SER A 160 6.48 4.25 5.17
N PHE A 161 5.44 4.50 4.38
CA PHE A 161 4.24 3.67 4.37
C PHE A 161 4.42 2.49 3.41
N THR A 162 3.64 1.42 3.62
CA THR A 162 3.33 0.51 2.51
C THR A 162 2.60 1.27 1.41
N ASN A 163 2.84 0.92 0.15
CA ASN A 163 2.17 1.56 -0.98
C ASN A 163 0.65 1.35 -0.89
N SER A 164 0.18 0.11 -1.07
CA SER A 164 -1.25 -0.18 -1.18
C SER A 164 -1.63 -1.58 -0.67
N GLY A 165 -2.85 -2.02 -0.94
CA GLY A 165 -3.27 -3.39 -0.64
C GLY A 165 -3.82 -3.64 0.77
N GLY A 166 -3.98 -2.58 1.59
CA GLY A 166 -4.63 -2.65 2.89
C GLY A 166 -3.89 -3.53 3.90
N VAL A 167 -2.56 -3.50 3.86
CA VAL A 167 -1.68 -4.34 4.71
C VAL A 167 -1.97 -4.13 6.19
N GLY A 168 -2.10 -2.88 6.63
CA GLY A 168 -2.38 -2.54 8.02
C GLY A 168 -3.74 -3.03 8.48
N SER A 169 -4.73 -3.03 7.58
CA SER A 169 -6.05 -3.58 7.84
C SER A 169 -6.04 -5.07 8.05
N VAL A 170 -5.32 -5.83 7.22
CA VAL A 170 -5.19 -7.29 7.41
C VAL A 170 -4.42 -7.60 8.69
N LEU A 171 -3.28 -6.94 8.91
CA LEU A 171 -2.46 -7.14 10.11
C LEU A 171 -3.27 -6.95 11.40
N ARG A 172 -4.11 -5.91 11.46
CA ARG A 172 -4.95 -5.66 12.63
C ARG A 172 -6.20 -6.52 12.67
N GLN A 173 -6.98 -6.57 11.60
CA GLN A 173 -8.33 -7.16 11.66
C GLN A 173 -8.32 -8.68 11.55
N ALA A 174 -7.45 -9.24 10.72
CA ALA A 174 -7.30 -10.68 10.57
C ALA A 174 -6.40 -11.28 11.66
N HIS A 175 -5.41 -10.52 12.15
CA HIS A 175 -4.38 -11.07 13.06
C HIS A 175 -4.32 -10.45 14.46
N GLY A 176 -4.95 -9.29 14.69
CA GLY A 176 -4.91 -8.61 15.99
C GLY A 176 -3.56 -7.92 16.27
N VAL A 177 -2.69 -7.80 15.28
CA VAL A 177 -1.36 -7.21 15.45
C VAL A 177 -1.42 -5.71 15.15
N VAL A 178 -0.95 -4.88 16.08
CA VAL A 178 -0.94 -3.41 15.93
C VAL A 178 0.45 -2.84 15.69
N GLY A 179 1.51 -3.62 15.98
CA GLY A 179 2.87 -3.27 15.68
C GLY A 179 3.82 -4.47 15.72
N VAL A 180 4.96 -4.32 15.04
CA VAL A 180 6.06 -5.30 15.02
C VAL A 180 7.35 -4.56 15.32
N VAL A 181 8.17 -5.10 16.22
CA VAL A 181 9.42 -4.52 16.68
C VAL A 181 10.55 -5.48 16.39
N LEU A 182 11.57 -4.99 15.72
CA LEU A 182 12.77 -5.74 15.37
C LEU A 182 13.98 -5.14 16.10
N SER A 183 14.55 -5.90 17.02
CA SER A 183 15.84 -5.61 17.63
C SER A 183 16.96 -5.87 16.61
N GLN A 184 17.69 -4.83 16.23
CA GLN A 184 18.72 -4.89 15.19
C GLN A 184 20.11 -5.15 15.79
N LYS A 185 20.26 -6.26 16.53
CA LYS A 185 21.53 -6.55 17.23
C LYS A 185 22.57 -7.29 16.38
N ASN A 186 22.18 -7.86 15.24
CA ASN A 186 23.09 -8.69 14.44
C ASN A 186 23.71 -7.88 13.29
N GLY A 187 25.01 -8.07 13.08
CA GLY A 187 25.66 -7.73 11.82
C GLY A 187 25.07 -8.59 10.68
N LEU A 188 25.10 -8.06 9.46
CA LEU A 188 24.72 -8.83 8.28
C LEU A 188 25.93 -9.69 7.87
N ASN A 189 25.72 -11.00 7.78
CA ASN A 189 26.75 -11.92 7.31
C ASN A 189 26.68 -12.01 5.79
N TYR A 190 27.69 -11.44 5.11
CA TYR A 190 27.81 -11.53 3.65
C TYR A 190 28.67 -12.72 3.25
N LEU A 191 28.35 -13.33 2.11
CA LEU A 191 29.19 -14.38 1.53
C LEU A 191 30.53 -13.83 1.03
N ASP A 192 30.55 -12.58 0.55
CA ASP A 192 31.75 -11.89 0.06
C ASP A 192 31.60 -10.38 0.25
N GLU A 193 32.24 -9.84 1.28
CA GLU A 193 32.22 -8.40 1.58
C GLU A 193 32.83 -7.56 0.46
N SER A 194 33.83 -8.11 -0.25
CA SER A 194 34.54 -7.40 -1.32
C SER A 194 33.67 -7.20 -2.56
N LEU A 195 32.85 -8.21 -2.89
CA LEU A 195 31.86 -8.14 -3.97
C LEU A 195 30.78 -7.11 -3.66
N VAL A 196 30.30 -7.07 -2.41
CA VAL A 196 29.28 -6.11 -1.97
C VAL A 196 29.82 -4.68 -2.03
N SER A 197 31.06 -4.44 -1.56
CA SER A 197 31.68 -3.11 -1.68
C SER A 197 31.82 -2.67 -3.14
N GLY A 198 32.24 -3.58 -4.04
CA GLY A 198 32.40 -3.25 -5.46
C GLY A 198 31.07 -2.94 -6.18
N LEU A 199 29.96 -3.56 -5.79
CA LEU A 199 28.63 -3.25 -6.33
C LEU A 199 28.10 -1.92 -5.83
N SER A 200 28.45 -1.54 -4.60
CA SER A 200 28.00 -0.29 -3.96
C SER A 200 28.57 0.94 -4.68
N ASP A 201 29.82 0.87 -5.12
CA ASP A 201 30.51 1.98 -5.79
C ASP A 201 30.08 2.15 -7.26
N GLY A 202 29.50 1.12 -7.88
CA GLY A 202 29.12 1.12 -9.30
C GLY A 202 27.67 1.50 -9.60
N PHE A 203 26.76 1.46 -8.63
CA PHE A 203 25.31 1.67 -8.84
C PHE A 203 24.83 3.01 -8.29
N VAL A 204 25.03 4.08 -9.06
CA VAL A 204 24.26 5.33 -8.88
C VAL A 204 22.98 5.23 -9.73
N PHE A 205 21.86 4.90 -9.09
CA PHE A 205 20.56 4.96 -9.77
C PHE A 205 20.19 6.44 -10.02
N GLN A 206 20.20 6.87 -11.28
CA GLN A 206 19.50 8.09 -11.70
C GLN A 206 18.01 7.74 -11.87
N GLU A 207 17.22 7.93 -10.83
CA GLU A 207 15.76 7.83 -10.93
C GLU A 207 15.18 9.08 -11.59
N ASN A 208 15.10 9.05 -12.93
CA ASN A 208 14.25 9.97 -13.68
C ASN A 208 12.91 9.27 -13.97
N PHE A 209 12.03 9.19 -12.96
CA PHE A 209 10.66 8.73 -13.16
C PHE A 209 9.71 9.93 -13.24
N LEU A 210 9.38 10.34 -14.47
CA LEU A 210 8.16 11.10 -14.74
C LEU A 210 7.11 10.07 -15.17
N SER A 211 6.12 9.80 -14.30
CA SER A 211 4.99 8.95 -14.66
C SER A 211 3.82 9.82 -15.14
N ASP A 212 3.37 9.55 -16.37
CA ASP A 212 2.33 10.26 -17.12
C ASP A 212 0.89 9.97 -16.61
N SER A 213 0.68 9.96 -15.28
CA SER A 213 -0.65 9.72 -14.68
C SER A 213 -1.47 11.01 -14.54
N SER A 214 -1.54 11.82 -15.59
CA SER A 214 -2.39 13.00 -15.67
C SER A 214 -3.80 12.62 -16.18
N LEU A 215 -4.72 12.40 -15.24
CA LEU A 215 -6.17 12.29 -15.52
C LEU A 215 -6.69 13.51 -16.30
N LEU A 216 -7.79 13.34 -17.05
CA LEU A 216 -8.44 14.36 -17.90
C LEU A 216 -8.71 15.72 -17.22
N PHE A 217 -8.83 15.76 -15.90
CA PHE A 217 -8.92 17.00 -15.12
C PHE A 217 -7.63 17.82 -15.21
N ASN A 218 -6.45 17.18 -15.19
CA ASN A 218 -5.13 17.82 -15.12
C ASN A 218 -4.67 18.50 -16.42
N LYS A 219 -5.00 17.98 -17.60
CA LYS A 219 -4.49 18.57 -18.87
C LYS A 219 -4.89 20.04 -19.07
N LYS A 220 -6.05 20.46 -18.51
CA LYS A 220 -6.48 21.86 -18.57
C LYS A 220 -5.74 22.75 -17.56
N TYR A 221 -5.41 22.22 -16.38
CA TYR A 221 -4.62 22.93 -15.36
C TYR A 221 -3.11 22.95 -15.67
N ASP A 222 -2.60 21.96 -16.41
CA ASP A 222 -1.22 21.91 -16.87
C ASP A 222 -0.84 23.08 -17.80
N ALA A 223 -1.83 23.73 -18.42
CA ALA A 223 -1.66 24.90 -19.28
C ALA A 223 -1.56 26.24 -18.50
N LEU A 224 -1.54 26.22 -17.17
CA LEU A 224 -1.51 27.44 -16.35
C LEU A 224 -0.16 28.19 -16.42
N PRO A 225 -0.15 29.51 -16.66
CA PRO A 225 1.07 30.32 -16.69
C PRO A 225 1.89 30.30 -15.39
N ASN A 226 1.23 30.04 -14.25
CA ASN A 226 1.83 30.12 -12.91
C ASN A 226 2.40 28.77 -12.40
N ARG A 227 2.52 27.75 -13.27
CA ARG A 227 3.02 26.41 -12.93
C ARG A 227 4.47 26.41 -12.42
N LEU A 228 5.26 27.43 -12.77
CA LEU A 228 6.68 27.55 -12.45
C LEU A 228 7.01 27.62 -10.95
N PHE A 229 6.02 27.87 -10.09
CA PHE A 229 6.23 27.95 -8.62
C PHE A 229 5.77 26.71 -7.85
N TRP A 230 5.30 25.65 -8.53
CA TRP A 230 4.67 24.49 -7.89
C TRP A 230 5.62 23.31 -7.81
N ASN A 231 6.69 23.47 -7.03
CA ASN A 231 7.67 22.43 -6.74
C ASN A 231 7.66 22.09 -5.25
N PHE A 232 6.53 21.59 -4.76
CA PHE A 232 6.35 21.15 -3.38
C PHE A 232 6.21 19.62 -3.29
N LYS A 233 6.52 19.08 -2.11
CA LYS A 233 6.75 17.64 -1.87
C LYS A 233 5.59 16.73 -2.30
N ASN A 234 4.35 17.20 -2.16
CA ASN A 234 3.12 16.44 -2.40
C ASN A 234 2.32 16.94 -3.61
N LYS A 235 3.00 17.49 -4.63
CA LYS A 235 2.39 18.09 -5.82
C LYS A 235 1.29 17.25 -6.46
N ASP A 236 1.50 15.95 -6.64
CA ASP A 236 0.55 15.08 -7.34
C ASP A 236 -0.80 14.98 -6.60
N LEU A 237 -0.77 15.05 -5.27
CA LEU A 237 -1.99 15.12 -4.45
C LEU A 237 -2.73 16.42 -4.71
N GLY A 238 -2.04 17.56 -4.67
CA GLY A 238 -2.62 18.88 -4.93
C GLY A 238 -3.24 18.98 -6.32
N LEU A 239 -2.49 18.58 -7.35
CA LEU A 239 -2.97 18.57 -8.74
C LEU A 239 -4.23 17.72 -8.90
N LYS A 240 -4.22 16.49 -8.36
CA LYS A 240 -5.35 15.56 -8.47
C LYS A 240 -6.62 16.07 -7.81
N LEU A 241 -6.49 16.87 -6.75
CA LEU A 241 -7.61 17.39 -5.96
C LEU A 241 -7.97 18.85 -6.29
N GLY A 242 -7.22 19.53 -7.15
CA GLY A 242 -7.42 20.95 -7.44
C GLY A 242 -7.06 21.85 -6.24
N ILE A 243 -6.10 21.44 -5.41
CA ILE A 243 -5.59 22.21 -4.28
C ILE A 243 -4.20 22.73 -4.68
N PHE A 244 -4.10 24.02 -4.97
CA PHE A 244 -2.87 24.66 -5.46
C PHE A 244 -2.24 25.56 -4.39
N ASP A 245 -2.27 25.10 -3.14
CA ASP A 245 -1.63 25.71 -1.99
C ASP A 245 -0.80 24.66 -1.26
N GLU A 246 0.52 24.86 -1.17
CA GLU A 246 1.45 23.90 -0.56
C GLU A 246 1.10 23.58 0.88
N PHE A 247 0.73 24.58 1.68
CA PHE A 247 0.38 24.39 3.08
C PHE A 247 -0.89 23.55 3.24
N LEU A 248 -1.92 23.80 2.41
CA LEU A 248 -3.14 23.00 2.43
C LEU A 248 -2.91 21.56 1.96
N VAL A 249 -2.08 21.36 0.93
CA VAL A 249 -1.74 20.01 0.45
C VAL A 249 -0.97 19.23 1.49
N ASP A 250 0.06 19.82 2.10
CA ASP A 250 0.85 19.17 3.14
C ASP A 250 0.01 18.87 4.38
N LYS A 251 -0.87 19.79 4.77
CA LYS A 251 -1.81 19.56 5.86
C LYS A 251 -2.77 18.41 5.58
N LEU A 252 -3.31 18.32 4.36
CA LEU A 252 -4.17 17.19 3.95
C LEU A 252 -3.38 15.88 3.92
N PHE A 253 -2.16 15.89 3.39
CA PHE A 253 -1.27 14.73 3.36
C PHE A 253 -0.97 14.23 4.78
N ASP A 254 -0.69 15.14 5.72
CA ASP A 254 -0.46 14.82 7.11
C ASP A 254 -1.72 14.24 7.78
N GLU A 255 -2.90 14.79 7.52
CA GLU A 255 -4.17 14.23 8.02
C GLU A 255 -4.40 12.80 7.53
N ILE A 256 -4.16 12.52 6.25
CA ILE A 256 -4.27 11.18 5.65
C ILE A 256 -3.21 10.24 6.25
N SER A 257 -1.97 10.72 6.38
CA SER A 257 -0.82 9.96 6.89
C SER A 257 -0.93 9.62 8.37
N VAL A 258 -1.38 10.57 9.21
CA VAL A 258 -1.62 10.36 10.65
C VAL A 258 -2.66 9.25 10.84
N LYS A 259 -3.71 9.26 10.01
CA LYS A 259 -4.72 8.20 9.97
C LYS A 259 -4.23 6.90 9.33
N GLY A 260 -3.05 6.89 8.69
CA GLY A 260 -2.45 5.73 8.04
C GLY A 260 -3.26 5.16 6.90
N PHE A 261 -3.90 6.04 6.14
CA PHE A 261 -4.49 5.65 4.88
C PHE A 261 -3.46 5.62 3.76
N ASP A 262 -3.74 4.82 2.74
CA ASP A 262 -3.11 4.91 1.43
C ASP A 262 -3.45 6.25 0.79
N VAL A 263 -2.45 7.14 0.69
CA VAL A 263 -2.61 8.50 0.14
C VAL A 263 -3.04 8.47 -1.31
N GLU A 264 -2.49 7.56 -2.11
CA GLU A 264 -2.84 7.46 -3.52
C GLU A 264 -4.30 7.03 -3.67
N LEU A 265 -4.69 5.97 -2.96
CA LEU A 265 -6.04 5.44 -3.02
C LEU A 265 -7.08 6.41 -2.47
N VAL A 266 -6.80 7.07 -1.34
CA VAL A 266 -7.69 8.09 -0.76
C VAL A 266 -7.79 9.30 -1.68
N SER A 267 -6.69 9.75 -2.28
CA SER A 267 -6.73 10.85 -3.26
C SER A 267 -7.60 10.51 -4.47
N ASN A 268 -7.53 9.27 -4.96
CA ASN A 268 -8.37 8.78 -6.05
C ASN A 268 -9.85 8.76 -5.66
N LEU A 269 -10.16 8.36 -4.43
CA LEU A 269 -11.54 8.37 -3.92
C LEU A 269 -12.08 9.80 -3.85
N ILE A 270 -11.33 10.73 -3.24
CA ILE A 270 -11.73 12.14 -3.13
C ILE A 270 -11.93 12.76 -4.53
N SER A 271 -11.00 12.49 -5.47
CA SER A 271 -11.14 12.94 -6.86
C SER A 271 -12.39 12.36 -7.53
N GLY A 272 -12.72 11.09 -7.26
CA GLY A 272 -13.97 10.48 -7.72
C GLY A 272 -15.22 11.17 -7.16
N PHE A 273 -15.20 11.60 -5.90
CA PHE A 273 -16.28 12.39 -5.30
C PHE A 273 -16.40 13.77 -5.93
N LEU A 274 -15.29 14.48 -6.14
CA LEU A 274 -15.27 15.76 -6.86
C LEU A 274 -15.90 15.61 -8.25
N HIS A 275 -15.54 14.55 -8.99
CA HIS A 275 -16.12 14.28 -10.30
C HIS A 275 -17.63 13.96 -10.23
N ALA A 276 -18.07 13.23 -9.21
CA ALA A 276 -19.48 12.94 -9.01
C ALA A 276 -20.30 14.20 -8.67
N VAL A 277 -19.74 15.12 -7.89
CA VAL A 277 -20.32 16.44 -7.63
C VAL A 277 -20.40 17.26 -8.91
N HIS A 278 -19.31 17.31 -9.70
CA HIS A 278 -19.31 18.02 -10.97
C HIS A 278 -20.38 17.50 -11.94
N ALA A 279 -20.59 16.18 -11.97
CA ALA A 279 -21.59 15.54 -12.81
C ALA A 279 -23.03 15.65 -12.26
N GLY A 280 -23.24 16.28 -11.09
CA GLY A 280 -24.56 16.39 -10.45
C GLY A 280 -25.10 15.08 -9.91
N HIS A 281 -24.23 14.10 -9.64
CA HIS A 281 -24.60 12.81 -9.06
C HIS A 281 -24.63 12.82 -7.54
N VAL A 282 -23.88 13.73 -6.92
CA VAL A 282 -23.89 13.95 -5.48
C VAL A 282 -23.95 15.46 -5.25
N PHE A 283 -24.66 15.87 -4.21
CA PHE A 283 -24.78 17.28 -3.88
C PHE A 283 -23.61 17.70 -2.97
N ARG A 284 -23.23 18.97 -3.01
CA ARG A 284 -22.09 19.46 -2.22
C ARG A 284 -22.44 19.47 -0.73
N GLU A 285 -23.70 19.80 -0.47
CA GLU A 285 -24.39 19.89 0.81
C GLU A 285 -24.35 18.55 1.57
N ASP A 286 -24.20 17.44 0.84
CA ASP A 286 -24.08 16.09 1.40
C ASP A 286 -22.76 15.88 2.16
N PHE A 287 -21.72 16.64 1.81
CA PHE A 287 -20.41 16.55 2.44
C PHE A 287 -20.16 17.74 3.35
N VAL A 288 -20.56 18.95 2.92
CA VAL A 288 -20.41 20.16 3.71
C VAL A 288 -21.43 21.24 3.33
N SER A 289 -21.92 21.99 4.32
CA SER A 289 -23.06 22.91 4.17
C SER A 289 -22.81 24.16 3.32
N ASP A 290 -21.55 24.63 3.21
CA ASP A 290 -21.29 26.01 2.75
C ASP A 290 -20.12 26.17 1.74
N PHE A 291 -19.65 25.09 1.09
CA PHE A 291 -18.48 25.16 0.21
C PHE A 291 -18.78 25.22 -1.28
N ASP A 292 -17.99 26.00 -2.01
CA ASP A 292 -18.07 26.15 -3.46
C ASP A 292 -16.86 25.51 -4.17
N VAL A 293 -16.95 24.20 -4.43
CA VAL A 293 -15.93 23.51 -5.25
C VAL A 293 -16.06 23.91 -6.72
N CYS A 294 -15.05 24.57 -7.27
CA CYS A 294 -15.12 25.13 -8.61
C CYS A 294 -14.53 24.19 -9.67
N PHE A 295 -15.37 23.87 -10.66
CA PHE A 295 -15.00 23.06 -11.82
C PHE A 295 -14.84 23.90 -13.10
N ASP A 296 -15.23 25.19 -13.08
CA ASP A 296 -14.94 26.10 -14.16
C ASP A 296 -13.53 26.67 -14.01
N PHE A 297 -12.66 26.27 -14.92
CA PHE A 297 -11.26 26.69 -14.92
C PHE A 297 -11.06 28.22 -14.97
N ARG A 298 -11.92 28.96 -15.67
CA ARG A 298 -11.78 30.43 -15.79
C ARG A 298 -12.11 31.09 -14.46
N GLU A 299 -13.18 30.62 -13.83
CA GLU A 299 -13.58 31.07 -12.51
C GLU A 299 -12.53 30.69 -11.47
N PHE A 300 -12.03 29.45 -11.49
CA PHE A 300 -10.94 29.00 -10.62
C PHE A 300 -9.72 29.95 -10.69
N ASN A 301 -9.31 30.32 -11.90
CA ASN A 301 -8.17 31.21 -12.11
C ASN A 301 -8.40 32.65 -11.66
N SER A 302 -9.66 33.08 -11.53
CA SER A 302 -9.96 34.40 -10.98
C SER A 302 -9.69 34.47 -9.48
N ASN A 303 -9.78 33.33 -8.76
CA ASN A 303 -9.51 33.27 -7.33
C ASN A 303 -8.97 31.88 -6.88
N PRO A 304 -7.74 31.51 -7.28
CA PRO A 304 -7.23 30.15 -7.07
C PRO A 304 -7.01 29.81 -5.60
N VAL A 305 -6.75 30.80 -4.75
CA VAL A 305 -6.58 30.62 -3.30
C VAL A 305 -7.90 30.22 -2.64
N PHE A 306 -8.98 30.95 -2.96
CA PHE A 306 -10.32 30.63 -2.46
C PHE A 306 -10.72 29.21 -2.86
N TYR A 307 -10.67 28.88 -4.16
CA TYR A 307 -11.12 27.56 -4.60
C TYR A 307 -10.20 26.41 -4.16
N SER A 308 -8.89 26.66 -3.95
CA SER A 308 -8.01 25.67 -3.31
C SER A 308 -8.44 25.38 -1.87
N ASN A 309 -8.86 26.40 -1.13
CA ASN A 309 -9.42 26.24 0.21
C ASN A 309 -10.75 25.46 0.19
N GLU A 310 -11.63 25.74 -0.76
CA GLU A 310 -12.90 25.02 -0.92
C GLU A 310 -12.67 23.54 -1.27
N HIS A 311 -11.75 23.26 -2.19
CA HIS A 311 -11.35 21.89 -2.55
C HIS A 311 -10.71 21.15 -1.37
N TYR A 312 -9.88 21.83 -0.58
CA TYR A 312 -9.30 21.28 0.64
C TYR A 312 -10.39 20.95 1.67
N ASN A 313 -11.33 21.86 1.93
CA ASN A 313 -12.38 21.63 2.90
C ASN A 313 -13.33 20.51 2.47
N PHE A 314 -13.68 20.44 1.18
CA PHE A 314 -14.39 19.30 0.60
C PHE A 314 -13.63 17.98 0.82
N SER A 315 -12.33 17.97 0.51
CA SER A 315 -11.46 16.80 0.71
C SER A 315 -11.44 16.34 2.16
N ARG A 316 -11.47 17.27 3.12
CA ARG A 316 -11.60 16.96 4.55
C ARG A 316 -12.97 16.42 4.93
N GLY A 317 -14.04 16.95 4.36
CA GLY A 317 -15.40 16.42 4.52
C GLY A 317 -15.48 14.96 4.09
N VAL A 318 -14.98 14.65 2.88
CA VAL A 318 -14.88 13.27 2.38
C VAL A 318 -13.99 12.41 3.29
N LEU A 319 -12.84 12.92 3.72
CA LEU A 319 -11.94 12.19 4.62
C LEU A 319 -12.59 11.91 5.99
N SER A 320 -13.39 12.82 6.53
CA SER A 320 -14.18 12.60 7.75
C SER A 320 -15.24 11.54 7.50
N LEU A 321 -15.96 11.61 6.38
CA LEU A 321 -16.98 10.63 6.04
C LEU A 321 -16.41 9.21 5.89
N LEU A 322 -15.25 9.08 5.25
CA LEU A 322 -14.50 7.81 5.18
C LEU A 322 -14.10 7.34 6.59
N PHE A 323 -13.83 8.27 7.50
CA PHE A 323 -13.48 8.01 8.89
C PHE A 323 -14.67 7.73 9.81
N ASP A 324 -15.87 8.19 9.50
CA ASP A 324 -17.03 7.91 10.33
C ASP A 324 -17.71 6.60 9.90
N ASN A 325 -17.47 6.17 8.64
CA ASN A 325 -18.06 4.97 8.04
C ASN A 325 -17.04 3.81 7.86
N LEU A 326 -15.98 3.79 8.68
CA LEU A 326 -14.77 2.94 8.54
C LEU A 326 -15.02 1.42 8.44
N ASN A 327 -16.14 0.90 8.94
CA ASN A 327 -16.41 -0.55 9.01
C ASN A 327 -17.16 -1.10 7.79
N LEU A 328 -17.52 -0.25 6.83
CA LEU A 328 -18.24 -0.69 5.65
C LEU A 328 -17.26 -1.27 4.62
N SER A 329 -17.56 -2.47 4.11
CA SER A 329 -16.90 -3.00 2.91
C SER A 329 -17.06 -2.04 1.74
N ARG A 330 -16.26 -2.16 0.67
CA ARG A 330 -16.42 -1.32 -0.53
C ARG A 330 -17.86 -1.26 -1.01
N SER A 331 -18.54 -2.41 -1.15
CA SER A 331 -19.94 -2.46 -1.58
C SER A 331 -20.90 -1.84 -0.56
N GLN A 332 -20.64 -1.98 0.74
CA GLN A 332 -21.44 -1.37 1.80
C GLN A 332 -21.23 0.15 1.85
N LEU A 333 -20.00 0.64 1.66
CA LEU A 333 -19.69 2.05 1.58
C LEU A 333 -20.38 2.65 0.36
N PHE A 334 -20.30 2.02 -0.81
CA PHE A 334 -21.05 2.45 -1.99
C PHE A 334 -22.56 2.39 -1.79
N SER A 335 -23.08 1.36 -1.11
CA SER A 335 -24.52 1.26 -0.81
C SER A 335 -24.96 2.33 0.18
N TYR A 336 -24.16 2.61 1.21
CA TYR A 336 -24.37 3.69 2.16
C TYR A 336 -24.36 5.04 1.45
N LEU A 337 -23.36 5.28 0.59
CA LEU A 337 -23.27 6.51 -0.19
C LEU A 337 -24.47 6.67 -1.13
N LYS A 338 -24.86 5.59 -1.81
CA LYS A 338 -26.04 5.58 -2.69
C LYS A 338 -27.34 5.83 -1.92
N ASN A 339 -27.52 5.20 -0.76
CA ASN A 339 -28.76 5.30 0.01
C ASN A 339 -28.91 6.65 0.70
N ASN A 340 -27.81 7.25 1.15
CA ASN A 340 -27.84 8.53 1.85
C ASN A 340 -27.72 9.74 0.93
N TYR A 341 -27.03 9.60 -0.22
CA TYR A 341 -26.66 10.72 -1.09
C TYR A 341 -27.07 10.55 -2.56
N GLY A 342 -27.68 9.43 -2.94
CA GLY A 342 -28.12 9.18 -4.33
C GLY A 342 -29.65 9.12 -4.46
N LYS A 343 -30.28 10.14 -5.07
CA LYS A 343 -31.61 9.96 -5.71
C LYS A 343 -31.45 9.59 -7.19
N GLU A 344 -32.43 8.83 -7.69
CA GLU A 344 -32.55 8.21 -9.02
C GLU A 344 -31.22 7.89 -9.75
N SER A 345 -30.74 6.67 -9.52
CA SER A 345 -29.77 5.97 -10.36
C SER A 345 -28.41 6.67 -10.54
N VAL A 346 -27.76 7.00 -9.43
CA VAL A 346 -26.30 7.08 -9.42
C VAL A 346 -25.74 5.68 -9.64
N ASN A 347 -25.60 5.29 -10.90
CA ASN A 347 -24.70 4.23 -11.28
C ASN A 347 -23.30 4.82 -11.20
N PHE A 348 -22.70 4.79 -10.00
CA PHE A 348 -21.32 5.25 -9.75
C PHE A 348 -20.30 4.68 -10.76
N PHE A 349 -20.66 3.64 -11.52
CA PHE A 349 -19.95 3.12 -12.68
C PHE A 349 -20.91 2.46 -13.69
N LYS A 350 -21.88 3.18 -14.30
CA LYS A 350 -22.47 2.64 -15.54
C LYS A 350 -21.44 2.80 -16.65
N LEU A 351 -20.89 1.66 -17.08
CA LEU A 351 -20.03 1.52 -18.25
C LEU A 351 -20.68 2.21 -19.45
N GLY A 352 -20.26 3.45 -19.73
CA GLY A 352 -20.45 4.04 -21.05
C GLY A 352 -19.65 3.20 -22.03
N SER A 353 -20.26 2.78 -23.13
CA SER A 353 -19.68 1.90 -24.16
C SER A 353 -18.44 2.48 -24.87
N SER A 354 -17.93 3.63 -24.45
CA SER A 354 -16.80 4.34 -25.04
C SER A 354 -15.57 4.52 -24.13
N VAL A 355 -15.64 4.13 -22.85
CA VAL A 355 -14.47 4.14 -21.97
C VAL A 355 -14.13 2.70 -21.61
N ASP A 356 -13.17 2.15 -22.34
CA ASP A 356 -12.58 0.84 -22.05
C ASP A 356 -11.87 0.91 -20.68
N LEU A 357 -12.62 0.57 -19.64
CA LEU A 357 -12.15 0.59 -18.25
C LEU A 357 -10.93 -0.34 -18.08
N ALA A 358 -10.76 -1.36 -18.93
CA ALA A 358 -9.56 -2.18 -18.92
C ALA A 358 -8.34 -1.39 -19.40
N LYS A 359 -8.49 -0.47 -20.37
CA LYS A 359 -7.43 0.47 -20.77
C LYS A 359 -7.19 1.56 -19.73
N ALA A 360 -8.25 2.14 -19.18
CA ALA A 360 -8.13 3.14 -18.12
C ALA A 360 -7.41 2.55 -16.91
N ILE A 361 -7.83 1.37 -16.42
CA ILE A 361 -7.23 0.63 -15.30
C ILE A 361 -5.85 0.04 -15.66
N SER A 362 -5.61 -0.39 -16.90
CA SER A 362 -4.26 -0.84 -17.31
C SER A 362 -3.23 0.29 -17.30
N GLY A 363 -3.67 1.55 -17.40
CA GLY A 363 -2.84 2.74 -17.17
C GLY A 363 -2.50 2.99 -15.70
N PHE A 364 -3.15 2.31 -14.75
CA PHE A 364 -2.86 2.38 -13.31
C PHE A 364 -1.81 1.34 -12.85
N ASN A 365 -1.39 0.42 -13.72
CA ASN A 365 -0.28 -0.50 -13.42
C ASN A 365 1.04 0.12 -13.88
N GLY A 366 1.49 1.12 -13.11
CA GLY A 366 2.83 1.69 -13.22
C GLY A 366 3.89 0.66 -12.85
N GLY A 367 4.33 -0.12 -13.82
CA GLY A 367 5.43 -1.06 -13.71
C GLY A 367 5.51 -1.91 -14.97
N ALA A 368 6.46 -1.60 -15.86
CA ALA A 368 6.65 -2.22 -17.18
C ALA A 368 6.95 -3.74 -17.17
N TRP A 369 6.82 -4.40 -16.02
CA TRP A 369 6.98 -5.84 -15.83
C TRP A 369 5.71 -6.55 -15.34
N ASN A 370 4.67 -5.80 -14.96
CA ASN A 370 3.56 -6.35 -14.18
C ASN A 370 2.35 -6.79 -15.02
N ILE A 371 2.15 -6.16 -16.18
CA ILE A 371 0.98 -6.41 -17.04
C ILE A 371 1.13 -7.73 -17.79
N ASP A 372 2.35 -8.04 -18.26
CA ASP A 372 2.57 -9.18 -19.14
C ASP A 372 2.63 -10.53 -18.37
N PHE A 373 2.98 -10.50 -17.08
CA PHE A 373 3.03 -11.71 -16.24
C PHE A 373 1.65 -12.05 -15.63
N THR A 374 0.93 -11.04 -15.14
CA THR A 374 -0.38 -11.21 -14.50
C THR A 374 -1.47 -11.58 -15.52
N GLY A 375 -1.43 -10.99 -16.72
CA GLY A 375 -2.33 -11.35 -17.81
C GLY A 375 -2.16 -12.81 -18.28
N LYS A 376 -0.92 -13.32 -18.30
CA LYS A 376 -0.60 -14.70 -18.71
C LYS A 376 -1.05 -15.74 -17.67
N ILE A 377 -1.02 -15.40 -16.37
CA ILE A 377 -1.53 -16.28 -15.29
C ILE A 377 -3.07 -16.36 -15.31
N CYS A 378 -3.76 -15.23 -15.53
CA CYS A 378 -5.23 -15.22 -15.64
C CYS A 378 -5.74 -16.01 -16.85
N ALA A 379 -5.00 -16.00 -17.96
CA ALA A 379 -5.37 -16.77 -19.14
C ALA A 379 -5.24 -18.30 -18.94
N LEU A 380 -4.20 -18.75 -18.22
CA LEU A 380 -4.03 -20.17 -17.86
C LEU A 380 -5.17 -20.71 -16.99
N ASN A 381 -5.75 -19.88 -16.12
CA ASN A 381 -6.92 -20.26 -15.29
C ASN A 381 -8.25 -20.31 -16.06
N SER A 382 -8.30 -19.76 -17.28
CA SER A 382 -9.55 -19.68 -18.07
C SER A 382 -9.75 -20.83 -19.05
N GLY A 383 -8.82 -21.80 -19.11
CA GLY A 383 -8.91 -22.95 -20.02
C GLY A 383 -8.83 -22.59 -21.52
N LYS A 384 -8.52 -21.33 -21.86
CA LYS A 384 -8.34 -20.91 -23.25
C LYS A 384 -6.94 -21.28 -23.73
N SER A 385 -6.86 -22.06 -24.80
CA SER A 385 -5.59 -22.33 -25.48
C SER A 385 -5.06 -21.03 -26.09
N ILE A 386 -3.94 -20.52 -25.56
CA ILE A 386 -3.17 -19.47 -26.21
C ILE A 386 -2.18 -20.14 -27.16
N ASN A 387 -2.25 -19.78 -28.44
CA ASN A 387 -1.29 -20.24 -29.44
C ASN A 387 -0.05 -19.36 -29.33
N PHE A 388 0.99 -19.86 -28.65
CA PHE A 388 2.26 -19.13 -28.53
C PHE A 388 3.01 -19.25 -29.86
N GLY A 389 2.90 -18.22 -30.70
CA GLY A 389 3.76 -18.02 -31.85
C GLY A 389 5.20 -17.67 -31.43
N LYS A 390 5.90 -16.89 -32.27
CA LYS A 390 7.33 -16.52 -32.18
C LYS A 390 7.86 -16.13 -30.77
N GLU A 391 6.99 -15.71 -29.86
CA GLU A 391 7.28 -15.40 -28.45
C GLU A 391 7.73 -16.62 -27.61
N ALA A 392 7.30 -17.85 -27.92
CA ALA A 392 7.80 -19.05 -27.23
C ALA A 392 9.29 -19.32 -27.49
N VAL A 393 9.79 -18.94 -28.67
CA VAL A 393 11.20 -19.11 -29.04
C VAL A 393 12.07 -18.10 -28.28
N GLU A 394 11.59 -16.88 -28.03
CA GLU A 394 12.30 -15.91 -27.19
C GLU A 394 12.24 -16.27 -25.71
N LEU A 395 11.07 -16.71 -25.21
CA LEU A 395 10.92 -17.19 -23.83
C LEU A 395 11.80 -18.41 -23.54
N SER A 396 11.91 -19.37 -24.47
CA SER A 396 12.82 -20.51 -24.31
C SER A 396 14.30 -20.10 -24.28
N LYS A 397 14.71 -19.06 -25.04
CA LYS A 397 16.07 -18.50 -24.97
C LYS A 397 16.34 -17.83 -23.62
N ILE A 398 15.36 -17.09 -23.09
CA ILE A 398 15.46 -16.42 -21.77
C ILE A 398 15.47 -17.45 -20.65
N VAL A 399 14.60 -18.46 -20.68
CA VAL A 399 14.56 -19.57 -19.71
C VAL A 399 15.84 -20.40 -19.76
N ASN A 400 16.41 -20.66 -20.93
CA ASN A 400 17.70 -21.34 -21.05
C ASN A 400 18.86 -20.50 -20.50
N LYS A 401 18.81 -19.18 -20.63
CA LYS A 401 19.79 -18.25 -20.02
C LYS A 401 19.67 -18.22 -18.49
N PHE A 402 18.45 -18.25 -17.96
CA PHE A 402 18.17 -18.35 -16.52
C PHE A 402 18.52 -19.72 -15.92
N ASN A 403 18.28 -20.82 -16.64
CA ASN A 403 18.70 -22.16 -16.22
C ASN A 403 20.23 -22.31 -16.23
N GLY A 404 20.93 -21.59 -17.12
CA GLY A 404 22.38 -21.45 -17.07
C GLY A 404 22.86 -20.76 -15.78
N LEU A 405 22.23 -19.66 -15.39
CA LEU A 405 22.53 -18.95 -14.14
C LEU A 405 22.22 -19.80 -12.89
N ASN A 406 21.09 -20.50 -12.86
CA ASN A 406 20.75 -21.42 -11.76
C ASN A 406 21.74 -22.60 -11.64
N LYS A 407 22.34 -23.07 -12.74
CA LYS A 407 23.43 -24.07 -12.69
C LYS A 407 24.73 -23.50 -12.13
N VAL A 408 25.00 -22.20 -12.34
CA VAL A 408 26.16 -21.52 -11.74
C VAL A 408 25.95 -21.31 -10.24
N PHE A 409 24.77 -20.83 -9.83
CA PHE A 409 24.45 -20.64 -8.41
C PHE A 409 24.23 -21.96 -7.65
N GLY A 410 23.71 -23.00 -8.31
CA GLY A 410 23.53 -24.33 -7.71
C GLY A 410 24.86 -25.01 -7.35
N LYS A 411 25.92 -24.82 -8.15
CA LYS A 411 27.26 -25.35 -7.84
C LYS A 411 27.99 -24.58 -6.75
N VAL A 412 27.62 -23.32 -6.50
CA VAL A 412 28.19 -22.49 -5.44
C VAL A 412 27.56 -22.79 -4.07
N LEU A 413 26.41 -23.48 -4.04
CA LEU A 413 25.71 -23.89 -2.81
C LEU A 413 26.03 -25.33 -2.36
N GLU A 414 26.87 -26.06 -3.09
CA GLU A 414 27.37 -27.40 -2.73
C GLU A 414 28.80 -27.39 -2.15
N HIS A 415 29.36 -26.20 -1.89
CA HIS A 415 30.55 -25.95 -1.07
C HIS A 415 30.17 -25.02 0.07
#